data_AF-A0A1F2QZE0-F1
#
_entry.id   AF-A0A1F2QZE0-F1
#
_cell.length_a   1.000
_cell.length_b   1.000
_cell.length_c   1.000
_cell.angle_alpha   90.00
_cell.angle_beta   90.00
_cell.angle_gamma   90.00
#
_symmetry.space_group_name_H-M   'P 1'
#
loop_
_entity.id
_entity.type
_entity.pdbx_description
1 polymer ?
#
loop_
_entity_poly.entity_id
_entity_poly.type
_entity_poly.pdbx_seq_one_letter_code
_entity_poly.pdbx_strand_id
1 'polypeptide(L)' 'MPDVMERINLNVPKDVRRELRKVAAEAGRSEAEMARVLLIGALERMRREEFYRRVAEGYTPELRARDLAFIRAFESLDG' A
#
# COMPACT_ATOMS: atom_id res chain seq x y z
N MET A 1 -6.20 22.76 -5.46
CA MET A 1 -5.34 22.86 -6.67
C MET A 1 -5.95 21.95 -7.71
N PRO A 2 -6.05 22.35 -8.99
CA PRO A 2 -6.49 21.41 -10.01
C PRO A 2 -5.60 20.17 -9.96
N ASP A 3 -6.21 18.99 -10.11
CA ASP A 3 -5.54 17.70 -10.09
C ASP A 3 -4.73 17.60 -11.39
N VAL A 4 -3.50 18.13 -11.38
CA VAL A 4 -2.63 18.15 -12.55
C VAL A 4 -2.15 16.73 -12.79
N MET A 5 -2.83 16.03 -13.69
CA MET A 5 -2.43 14.69 -14.12
C MET A 5 -1.21 14.79 -15.04
N GLU A 6 -0.12 14.17 -14.62
CA GLU A 6 1.09 14.04 -15.44
C GLU A 6 1.03 12.77 -16.31
N ARG A 7 1.49 12.90 -17.56
CA ARG A 7 1.54 11.78 -18.50
C ARG A 7 2.82 10.99 -18.29
N ILE A 8 2.68 9.68 -18.08
CA ILE A 8 3.79 8.72 -18.02
C ILE A 8 3.67 7.71 -19.15
N ASN A 9 4.79 7.30 -19.73
CA ASN A 9 4.86 6.19 -20.68
C ASN A 9 5.36 4.93 -19.96
N LEU A 10 4.50 3.92 -19.85
CA LEU A 10 4.82 2.64 -19.23
C LEU A 10 5.24 1.63 -20.31
N ASN A 11 6.53 1.33 -20.34
CA ASN A 11 7.06 0.20 -21.10
C ASN A 11 6.96 -1.04 -20.23
N VAL A 12 6.24 -2.05 -20.73
CA VAL A 12 6.06 -3.33 -20.03
C VAL A 12 6.28 -4.50 -20.98
N PRO A 13 6.69 -5.67 -20.46
CA PRO A 13 6.70 -6.91 -21.22
C PRO A 13 5.35 -7.22 -21.90
N LYS A 14 5.39 -7.94 -23.02
CA LYS A 14 4.19 -8.21 -23.85
C LYS A 14 3.13 -9.03 -23.12
N ASP A 15 3.57 -10.00 -22.33
CA ASP A 15 2.76 -10.82 -21.44
C ASP A 15 2.09 -9.99 -20.35
N VAL A 16 2.81 -9.07 -19.71
CA VAL A 16 2.23 -8.12 -18.74
C VAL A 16 1.15 -7.26 -19.38
N ARG A 17 1.39 -6.75 -20.59
CA ARG A 17 0.36 -5.99 -21.33
C ARG A 17 -0.86 -6.84 -21.68
N ARG A 18 -0.67 -8.11 -22.02
CA ARG A 18 -1.77 -9.05 -22.30
C ARG A 18 -2.61 -9.30 -21.05
N GLU A 19 -1.98 -9.48 -19.89
CA GLU A 19 -2.70 -9.61 -18.62
C GLU A 19 -3.44 -8.33 -18.25
N LEU A 20 -2.80 -7.17 -18.38
CA LEU A 20 -3.45 -5.87 -18.15
C LEU A 20 -4.73 -5.72 -18.99
N ARG A 21 -4.70 -6.11 -20.27
CA ARG A 21 -5.89 -6.10 -21.13
C ARG A 21 -7.00 -6.98 -20.60
N LYS A 22 -6.65 -8.20 -20.16
CA LYS A 22 -7.63 -9.15 -19.62
C LYS A 22 -8.29 -8.59 -18.37
N VAL A 23 -7.50 -8.09 -17.43
CA VAL A 23 -8.00 -7.51 -16.18
C VAL A 23 -8.82 -6.24 -16.45
N ALA A 24 -8.39 -5.40 -17.38
CA ALA A 24 -9.14 -4.21 -17.79
C ALA A 24 -10.51 -4.57 -18.38
N ALA A 25 -10.57 -5.60 -19.25
CA ALA A 25 -11.82 -6.09 -19.82
C ALA A 25 -12.77 -6.66 -18.76
N GLU A 26 -12.25 -7.47 -17.82
CA GLU A 26 -13.03 -8.02 -16.70
C GLU A 26 -13.57 -6.92 -15.79
N ALA A 27 -12.82 -5.83 -15.59
CA ALA A 27 -13.22 -4.68 -14.79
C ALA A 27 -14.09 -3.66 -15.54
N GLY A 28 -14.34 -3.83 -16.85
CA GLY A 28 -15.07 -2.88 -17.68
C GLY A 28 -14.37 -1.51 -17.81
N ARG A 29 -13.03 -1.49 -17.81
CA ARG A 29 -12.20 -0.27 -17.84
C ARG A 29 -11.27 -0.26 -19.05
N SER A 30 -10.75 0.92 -19.41
CA SER A 30 -9.67 1.00 -20.41
C SER A 30 -8.34 0.46 -19.84
N GLU A 31 -7.43 0.02 -20.73
CA GLU A 31 -6.06 -0.38 -20.35
C GLU A 31 -5.36 0.70 -19.51
N ALA A 32 -5.51 1.97 -19.88
CA ALA A 32 -4.85 3.11 -19.23
C ALA A 32 -5.42 3.38 -17.83
N GLU A 33 -6.74 3.33 -17.66
CA GLU A 33 -7.38 3.50 -16.35
C GLU A 33 -6.99 2.35 -15.42
N MET A 34 -7.00 1.12 -15.92
CA MET A 34 -6.61 -0.03 -15.12
C MET A 34 -5.13 0.04 -14.73
N ALA A 35 -4.24 0.41 -15.66
CA ALA A 35 -2.82 0.60 -15.37
C ALA A 35 -2.59 1.66 -14.28
N ARG A 36 -3.33 2.79 -14.35
CA ARG A 36 -3.28 3.83 -13.33
C ARG A 36 -3.71 3.30 -11.96
N VAL A 37 -4.84 2.59 -11.87
CA VAL A 37 -5.33 2.02 -10.61
C VAL A 37 -4.30 1.06 -10.01
N LEU A 38 -3.75 0.17 -10.84
CA LEU A 38 -2.75 -0.80 -10.39
C LEU A 38 -1.46 -0.13 -9.92
N LEU A 39 -0.99 0.89 -10.64
CA LEU A 39 0.22 1.64 -10.28
C LEU A 39 0.05 2.39 -8.96
N ILE A 40 -1.06 3.10 -8.78
CA ILE A 40 -1.37 3.81 -7.52
C ILE A 40 -1.41 2.80 -6.36
N GLY A 41 -2.17 1.71 -6.53
CA GLY A 41 -2.27 0.69 -5.48
C GLY A 41 -0.93 0.01 -5.16
N ALA A 42 -0.06 -0.20 -6.15
CA ALA A 42 1.28 -0.74 -5.91
C ALA A 42 2.16 0.23 -5.11
N LEU A 43 2.13 1.52 -5.43
CA LEU A 43 2.87 2.55 -4.70
C LEU A 43 2.38 2.71 -3.26
N GLU A 44 1.06 2.65 -3.04
CA GLU A 44 0.49 2.70 -1.70
C GLU A 44 0.89 1.48 -0.85
N ARG A 45 0.86 0.27 -1.43
CA ARG A 45 1.35 -0.94 -0.75
C ARG A 45 2.82 -0.83 -0.39
N MET A 46 3.66 -0.40 -1.33
CA MET A 46 5.09 -0.20 -1.10
C MET A 46 5.36 0.81 0.03
N ARG A 47 4.66 1.95 0.05
CA ARG A 47 4.77 2.94 1.13
C ARG A 47 4.33 2.38 2.47
N ARG A 48 3.26 1.59 2.49
CA ARG A 48 2.75 0.96 3.71
C ARG A 48 3.74 -0.07 4.25
N GLU A 49 4.31 -0.90 3.39
CA GLU A 49 5.34 -1.87 3.78
C GLU A 49 6.60 -1.18 4.31
N GLU A 50 7.02 -0.10 3.66
CA GLU A 50 8.14 0.72 4.14
C GLU A 50 7.84 1.36 5.50
N PHE A 51 6.63 1.88 5.69
CA PHE A 51 6.20 2.41 6.98
C PHE A 51 6.26 1.32 8.07
N TYR A 52 5.70 0.14 7.82
CA TYR A 52 5.77 -0.97 8.78
C TYR A 52 7.20 -1.42 9.06
N ARG A 53 8.08 -1.43 8.05
CA ARG A 53 9.50 -1.73 8.23
C ARG A 53 10.18 -0.71 9.14
N ARG A 54 9.98 0.59 8.89
CA ARG A 54 10.53 1.66 9.74
C ARG A 54 9.99 1.61 11.16
N VAL A 55 8.70 1.31 11.32
CA VAL A 55 8.09 1.10 12.64
C VAL A 55 8.74 -0.10 13.32
N ALA A 56 8.93 -1.23 12.64
CA ALA A 56 9.58 -2.40 13.20
C ALA A 56 11.07 -2.15 13.57
N GLU A 57 11.80 -1.40 12.76
CA GLU A 57 13.17 -0.98 13.02
C GLU A 57 13.27 0.01 14.19
N GLY A 58 12.27 0.89 14.35
CA GLY A 58 12.14 1.82 15.47
C GLY A 58 11.49 1.22 16.73
N TYR A 59 10.92 0.01 16.65
CA TYR A 59 10.33 -0.71 17.78
C TYR A 59 11.45 -1.32 18.63
N THR A 60 12.08 -0.48 19.44
CA THR A 60 13.06 -0.93 20.42
C THR A 60 12.38 -1.78 21.50
N PRO A 61 13.10 -2.69 22.18
CA PRO A 61 12.54 -3.51 23.27
C PRO A 61 11.84 -2.70 24.36
N GLU A 62 12.29 -1.47 24.58
CA GLU A 62 11.77 -0.54 25.59
C GLU A 62 10.38 0.00 25.20
N LEU A 63 10.16 0.31 23.92
CA LEU A 63 8.84 0.69 23.39
C LEU A 63 7.84 -0.47 23.49
N ARG A 64 8.30 -1.69 23.18
CA ARG A 64 7.48 -2.90 23.31
C ARG A 64 7.11 -3.18 24.77
N ALA A 65 8.04 -3.00 25.71
CA ALA A 65 7.79 -3.14 27.14
C ALA A 65 6.81 -2.07 27.66
N ARG A 66 6.91 -0.84 27.16
CA ARG A 66 5.97 0.24 27.50
C ARG A 66 4.56 -0.06 27.01
N ASP A 67 4.41 -0.50 25.76
CA ASP A 67 3.09 -0.82 25.19
C ASP A 67 2.45 -2.01 25.91
N LEU A 68 3.24 -3.03 26.27
CA LEU A 68 2.79 -4.16 27.11
C LEU A 68 2.34 -3.72 28.51
N ALA A 69 3.04 -2.76 29.13
CA ALA A 69 2.65 -2.21 30.41
C ALA A 69 1.34 -1.42 30.33
N PHE A 70 1.13 -0.66 29.25
CA PHE A 70 -0.12 0.06 29.00
C PHE A 70 -1.30 -0.88 28.78
N ILE A 71 -1.13 -1.95 27.99
CA ILE A 71 -2.20 -2.93 27.72
C ILE A 71 -2.60 -3.64 29.03
N ARG A 72 -1.64 -4.09 29.84
CA ARG A 72 -1.93 -4.72 31.14
C ARG A 72 -2.64 -3.79 32.13
N ALA A 73 -2.26 -2.51 32.14
CA ALA A 73 -2.92 -1.51 32.98
C ALA A 73 -4.38 -1.26 32.53
N PHE A 74 -4.65 -1.29 31.22
CA PHE A 74 -6.00 -1.17 30.67
C PHE A 74 -6.86 -2.39 31.00
N GLU A 75 -6.32 -3.60 30.84
CA GLU A 75 -7.01 -4.85 31.20
C GLU A 75 -7.35 -4.93 32.70
N SER A 76 -6.57 -4.27 33.56
CA SER A 76 -6.86 -4.17 35.00
C SER A 76 -7.90 -3.11 35.38
N LEU A 77 -8.28 -2.23 34.46
CA LEU A 77 -9.32 -1.20 34.67
C LEU A 77 -10.69 -1.63 34.17
N ASP A 78 -10.74 -2.52 33.18
CA ASP A 78 -11.97 -3.12 32.63
C ASP A 78 -12.39 -4.43 33.36
N GLY A 79 -11.67 -4.80 34.43
CA GLY A 79 -11.93 -5.96 35.29
C GLY A 79 -12.52 -5.62 36.66
#